data_AF-A0A0N0CX87-F1
#
_entry.id   AF-A0A0N0CX87-F1
#
_cell.length_a   1.000
_cell.length_b   1.000
_cell.length_c   1.000
_cell.angle_alpha   90.00
_cell.angle_beta   90.00
_cell.angle_gamma   90.00
#
_symmetry.space_group_name_H-M   'P 1'
#
loop_
_entity.id
_entity.type
_entity.pdbx_description
1 polymer ?
#
loop_
_entity_poly.entity_id
_entity_poly.type
_entity_poly.pdbx_seq_one_letter_code
_entity_poly.pdbx_strand_id
1 'polypeptide(L)' 'MKVNCFKCQFFKVTWDPQNPRSCTAYGFKTKQMPSVVVKQSSGMDCLKFVPKAESGRM' A
#
# COMPACT_ATOMS: atom_id res chain seq x y z
N MET A 1 -11.79 9.14 2.31
CA MET A 1 -11.55 8.24 3.47
C MET A 1 -10.08 7.85 3.45
N LYS A 2 -9.28 8.12 4.49
CA LYS A 2 -7.82 7.96 4.40
C LYS A 2 -7.42 6.48 4.54
N VAL A 3 -7.07 5.84 3.41
CA VAL A 3 -6.60 4.45 3.38
C VAL A 3 -5.20 4.33 4.01
N ASN A 4 -5.06 3.49 5.02
CA ASN A 4 -3.78 3.24 5.68
C ASN A 4 -3.07 2.01 5.07
N CYS A 5 -2.20 2.24 4.11
CA CYS A 5 -1.44 1.17 3.46
C CYS A 5 -0.61 0.30 4.42
N PHE A 6 -0.17 0.79 5.58
CA PHE A 6 0.58 -0.04 6.53
C PHE A 6 -0.24 -1.22 7.06
N LYS A 7 -1.56 -1.02 7.18
CA LYS A 7 -2.52 -2.05 7.54
C LYS A 7 -2.97 -2.90 6.35
N CYS A 8 -2.50 -2.64 5.13
CA CYS A 8 -2.91 -3.39 3.94
C CYS A 8 -2.08 -4.66 3.76
N GLN A 9 -2.70 -5.79 3.46
CA GLN A 9 -1.98 -7.05 3.20
C GLN A 9 -1.06 -6.98 1.97
N PHE A 10 -1.42 -6.14 0.98
CA PHE A 10 -0.65 -5.98 -0.25
C PHE A 10 0.52 -5.01 -0.12
N PHE A 11 0.62 -4.31 1.01
CA PHE A 11 1.73 -3.40 1.26
C PHE A 11 2.95 -4.20 1.72
N LYS A 12 4.03 -4.08 0.95
CA LYS A 12 5.33 -4.68 1.27
C LYS A 12 6.41 -3.61 1.26
N VAL A 13 7.28 -3.67 2.27
CA VAL A 13 8.52 -2.89 2.30
C VAL A 13 9.55 -3.63 1.45
N THR A 14 10.22 -2.89 0.58
CA THR A 14 11.24 -3.39 -0.33
C THR A 14 12.61 -2.84 0.06
N TRP A 15 13.66 -3.59 -0.27
CA TRP A 15 15.06 -3.20 -0.03
C TRP A 15 15.63 -2.24 -1.10
N ASP A 16 14.78 -1.76 -2.01
CA ASP A 16 15.16 -0.81 -3.05
C ASP A 16 15.20 0.61 -2.45
N PRO A 17 16.37 1.28 -2.41
CA PRO A 17 16.49 2.62 -1.81
C PRO A 17 15.71 3.69 -2.61
N GLN A 18 15.50 3.50 -3.91
CA GLN A 18 14.70 4.42 -4.71
C GLN A 18 13.21 4.22 -4.45
N ASN A 19 12.79 2.96 -4.25
CA ASN A 19 11.40 2.59 -4.03
C ASN A 19 11.25 1.63 -2.84
N PRO A 20 11.30 2.12 -1.59
CA PRO A 20 11.22 1.29 -0.39
C PRO A 20 9.82 0.75 -0.11
N ARG A 21 8.80 1.18 -0.86
CA ARG A 21 7.40 0.79 -0.65
C ARG A 21 6.87 0.17 -1.92
N SER A 22 6.20 -0.96 -1.79
CA SER A 22 5.56 -1.63 -2.91
C SER A 22 4.11 -2.01 -2.60
N CYS A 23 3.29 -2.00 -3.65
CA CYS A 23 1.91 -2.43 -3.59
C CYS A 23 1.72 -3.62 -4.53
N THR A 24 1.57 -4.82 -3.95
CA THR A 24 1.37 -6.04 -4.75
C THR A 24 0.03 -6.06 -5.48
N ALA A 25 -1.01 -5.39 -4.97
CA ALA A 25 -2.33 -5.34 -5.61
C ALA A 25 -2.32 -4.64 -6.98
N TYR A 26 -1.50 -3.60 -7.12
CA TYR A 26 -1.34 -2.84 -8.36
C TYR A 26 -0.02 -3.14 -9.09
N GLY A 27 0.87 -3.91 -8.49
CA GLY A 27 2.12 -4.35 -9.13
C GLY A 27 3.23 -3.31 -9.23
N PHE A 28 3.17 -2.19 -8.50
CA PHE A 28 4.19 -1.13 -8.58
C PHE A 28 4.96 -0.92 -7.27
N LYS A 29 6.15 -0.31 -7.41
CA LYS A 29 6.98 0.18 -6.31
C LYS A 29 7.05 1.70 -6.38
N THR A 30 7.15 2.35 -5.23
CA THR A 30 7.19 3.81 -5.13
C THR A 30 7.96 4.25 -3.88
N LYS A 31 8.47 5.47 -3.92
CA LYS A 31 8.98 6.17 -2.73
C LYS A 31 7.85 6.72 -1.86
N GLN A 32 6.74 7.14 -2.47
CA GLN A 32 5.59 7.69 -1.75
C GLN A 32 4.69 6.58 -1.20
N MET A 33 3.65 6.95 -0.46
CA MET A 33 2.69 5.96 0.01
C MET A 33 1.88 5.46 -1.20
N PRO A 34 1.77 4.15 -1.47
CA PRO A 34 0.99 3.65 -2.59
C PRO A 34 -0.47 4.15 -2.64
N SER A 35 -1.14 4.40 -1.52
CA SER A 35 -2.48 5.01 -1.53
C SER A 35 -2.50 6.43 -2.10
N VAL A 36 -1.43 7.20 -1.89
CA VAL A 36 -1.27 8.55 -2.45
C VAL A 36 -1.05 8.48 -3.95
N VAL A 37 -0.19 7.57 -4.41
CA VAL A 37 0.07 7.36 -5.84
C VAL A 37 -1.19 6.91 -6.56
N VAL A 38 -1.92 5.93 -6.00
CA VAL A 38 -3.20 5.48 -6.57
C VAL A 38 -4.20 6.63 -6.66
N LYS A 39 -4.28 7.49 -5.64
CA LYS A 39 -5.16 8.66 -5.65
C LYS A 39 -4.75 9.69 -6.70
N GLN A 40 -3.45 9.96 -6.84
CA GLN A 40 -2.93 10.88 -7.85
C GLN A 40 -3.17 10.36 -9.27
N SER A 41 -2.95 9.06 -9.50
CA SER A 41 -3.11 8.45 -10.83
C SER A 41 -4.56 8.20 -11.21
N SER A 42 -5.39 7.78 -10.26
CA SER A 42 -6.77 7.32 -10.54
C SER A 42 -7.84 8.35 -10.14
N GLY A 43 -7.48 9.42 -9.43
CA GLY A 43 -8.43 10.40 -8.87
C GLY A 43 -9.25 9.88 -7.68
N MET A 44 -9.18 8.59 -7.36
CA MET A 44 -9.97 7.92 -6.33
C MET A 44 -9.10 7.31 -5.23
N ASP A 45 -9.64 7.21 -4.01
CA ASP A 45 -8.97 6.50 -2.92
C ASP A 45 -8.80 4.99 -3.27
N CYS A 46 -7.81 4.32 -2.68
CA CYS A 46 -7.45 2.94 -3.04
C CYS A 46 -8.61 1.94 -2.82
N LEU A 47 -9.11 1.37 -3.92
CA LEU A 47 -10.22 0.40 -3.94
C LEU A 47 -9.79 -1.04 -3.63
N LYS A 48 -8.48 -1.34 -3.74
CA LYS A 48 -7.90 -2.67 -3.47
C LYS A 48 -7.36 -2.79 -2.04
N PHE A 49 -7.76 -1.90 -1.14
CA PHE A 49 -7.35 -2.00 0.26
C PHE A 49 -7.96 -3.23 0.91
N VAL A 50 -7.11 -4.12 1.40
CA VAL A 50 -7.52 -5.29 2.19
C VAL A 50 -6.71 -5.27 3.48
N PRO A 51 -7.36 -5.18 4.65
CA PRO A 51 -6.66 -5.17 5.92
C PRO A 51 -5.86 -6.46 6.10
N LYS A 52 -4.67 -6.36 6.70
CA LYS A 52 -3.91 -7.51 7.18
C LYS A 52 -4.79 -8.23 8.19
N ALA A 53 -4.88 -9.56 8.09
CA ALA A 53 -5.36 -10.35 9.20
C ALA A 53 -4.40 -10.06 10.37
N GLU A 54 -4.86 -9.28 11.34
CA GLU A 54 -4.16 -9.14 12.61
C GLU A 54 -4.25 -10.53 13.24
N SER A 55 -3.22 -11.35 13.01
CA SER A 55 -3.01 -12.57 13.78
C SER A 55 -2.90 -12.11 15.22
N GLY A 56 -3.99 -12.25 15.96
CA GLY A 56 -4.05 -11.96 17.37
C GLY A 56 -2.85 -12.61 18.04
N ARG A 57 -2.00 -11.78 18.62
CA ARG A 57 -0.97 -12.21 19.56
C ARG A 57 -1.74 -12.62 20.82
N MET A 58 -2.23 -13.86 20.83
CA MET A 58 -2.69 -14.57 22.02
C MET A 58 -1.49 -15.24 22.67
#